data_AF-G4TYX6-F1
#
_entry.id   AF-G4TYX6-F1
#
_cell.length_a   1.000
_cell.length_b   1.000
_cell.length_c   1.000
_cell.angle_alpha   90.00
_cell.angle_beta   90.00
_cell.angle_gamma   90.00
#
_symmetry.space_group_name_H-M   'P 1'
#
loop_
_entity.id
_entity.type
_entity.pdbx_description
1 polymer ?
#
loop_
_entity_poly.entity_id
_entity_poly.type
_entity_poly.pdbx_seq_one_letter_code
_entity_poly.pdbx_strand_id
1 'polypeptide(L)'
;PLRGHKGWVRAVAFSPDGSRIASGSEDCTIRLWNVVTGQFIGQSFRAHEGWVLAIEFSPDGSQIVSGSSDGTIMLWDAKTDDCETEEVHGEPTRPAPGEHPGSAALGIIVPGFGYCSLLDDGWVVSSGKRLIWVPPDNRHGLRHPRLHLTLPTSSPLRATRLDFTNFQCGTSWTKVRSDTW
;
A
#
# COMPACT_ATOMS: atom_id res chain seq x y z
N PRO A 1 14.82 -15.49 -18.18
CA PRO A 1 15.20 -15.04 -16.81
C PRO A 1 14.37 -13.82 -16.39
N LEU A 2 13.72 -13.87 -15.22
CA LEU A 2 12.96 -12.74 -14.66
C LEU A 2 13.95 -11.68 -14.16
N ARG A 3 13.91 -10.47 -14.72
CA ARG A 3 14.85 -9.38 -14.42
C ARG A 3 14.07 -8.17 -13.89
N GLY A 4 14.57 -7.54 -12.83
CA GLY A 4 13.98 -6.31 -12.31
C GLY A 4 14.44 -5.92 -10.91
N HIS A 5 14.75 -6.90 -10.05
CA HIS A 5 15.35 -6.60 -8.75
C HIS A 5 16.75 -6.01 -8.90
N LYS A 6 17.07 -5.07 -8.02
CA LYS A 6 18.38 -4.39 -7.96
C LYS A 6 19.30 -4.98 -6.88
N GLY A 7 18.78 -5.85 -6.02
CA GLY A 7 19.52 -6.59 -5.00
C GLY A 7 19.32 -8.09 -5.14
N TRP A 8 19.90 -8.87 -4.23
CA TRP A 8 19.70 -10.31 -4.23
C TRP A 8 18.23 -10.65 -3.99
N VAL A 9 17.72 -11.66 -4.70
CA VAL A 9 16.40 -12.22 -4.44
C VAL A 9 16.56 -13.20 -3.29
N ARG A 10 15.84 -12.95 -2.20
CA ARG A 10 15.94 -13.70 -0.94
C ARG A 10 14.75 -14.63 -0.72
N ALA A 11 13.59 -14.29 -1.25
CA ALA A 11 12.37 -15.08 -1.14
C ALA A 11 11.63 -15.15 -2.47
N VAL A 12 11.01 -16.30 -2.75
CA VAL A 12 10.11 -16.50 -3.88
C VAL A 12 8.96 -17.41 -3.46
N ALA A 13 7.76 -17.17 -3.99
CA ALA A 13 6.58 -18.01 -3.76
C ALA A 13 5.72 -18.08 -5.03
N PHE A 14 5.14 -19.25 -5.29
CA PHE A 14 4.07 -19.40 -6.29
C PHE A 14 2.72 -19.05 -5.67
N SER A 15 1.83 -18.48 -6.48
CA SER A 15 0.42 -18.42 -6.11
C SER A 15 -0.20 -19.83 -6.11
N PRO A 16 -1.26 -20.08 -5.32
CA PRO A 16 -1.88 -21.40 -5.21
C PRO A 16 -2.42 -21.96 -6.54
N ASP A 17 -2.90 -21.07 -7.40
CA ASP A 17 -3.37 -21.39 -8.76
C ASP A 17 -2.22 -21.59 -9.77
N GLY A 18 -0.97 -21.35 -9.35
CA GLY A 18 0.24 -21.48 -10.17
C GLY A 18 0.38 -20.41 -11.26
N SER A 19 -0.49 -19.40 -11.30
CA SER A 19 -0.50 -18.40 -12.37
C SER A 19 0.54 -17.29 -12.17
N ARG A 20 0.98 -17.07 -10.92
CA ARG A 20 1.84 -15.96 -10.52
C ARG A 20 3.00 -16.41 -9.64
N ILE A 21 4.08 -15.63 -9.68
CA ILE A 21 5.20 -15.70 -8.73
C ILE A 21 5.28 -14.37 -7.99
N ALA A 22 5.50 -14.42 -6.68
CA ALA A 22 5.94 -13.29 -5.87
C ALA A 22 7.43 -13.44 -5.54
N SER A 23 8.19 -12.35 -5.59
CA SER A 23 9.61 -12.33 -5.23
C SER A 23 9.96 -11.16 -4.33
N GLY A 24 10.83 -11.41 -3.34
CA GLY A 24 11.30 -10.45 -2.34
C GLY A 24 12.81 -10.31 -2.37
N SER A 25 13.31 -9.09 -2.17
CA SER A 25 14.72 -8.77 -2.39
C SER A 25 15.31 -7.84 -1.33
N GLU A 26 16.64 -7.81 -1.30
CA GLU A 26 17.45 -6.81 -0.59
C GLU A 26 17.26 -5.38 -1.11
N ASP A 27 16.67 -5.20 -2.29
CA ASP A 27 16.25 -3.86 -2.76
C ASP A 27 15.00 -3.33 -2.03
N CYS A 28 14.56 -4.04 -0.99
CA CYS A 28 13.41 -3.77 -0.14
C CYS A 28 12.08 -3.79 -0.89
N THR A 29 12.04 -4.42 -2.08
CA THR A 29 10.83 -4.54 -2.88
C THR A 29 10.25 -5.95 -2.94
N ILE A 30 8.94 -6.01 -3.16
CA ILE A 30 8.22 -7.20 -3.60
C ILE A 30 7.80 -6.97 -5.06
N ARG A 31 7.91 -8.02 -5.88
CA ARG A 31 7.47 -8.01 -7.28
C ARG A 31 6.57 -9.20 -7.58
N LEU A 32 5.59 -8.99 -8.45
CA LEU A 32 4.73 -10.03 -8.99
C LEU A 32 5.06 -10.31 -10.45
N TRP A 33 4.98 -11.57 -10.84
CA TRP A 33 5.32 -12.04 -12.18
C TRP A 33 4.27 -13.01 -12.68
N ASN A 34 3.96 -12.94 -13.97
CA ASN A 34 3.15 -13.93 -14.64
C ASN A 34 4.03 -15.15 -14.96
N VAL A 35 3.57 -16.35 -14.59
CA VAL A 35 4.36 -17.57 -14.78
C VAL A 35 4.51 -17.94 -16.25
N VAL A 36 3.46 -17.71 -17.04
CA VAL A 36 3.42 -18.10 -18.47
C VAL A 36 4.28 -17.15 -19.31
N THR A 37 4.12 -15.84 -19.11
CA THR A 37 4.79 -14.84 -19.94
C THR A 37 6.14 -14.40 -19.37
N GLY A 38 6.39 -14.67 -18.08
CA GLY A 38 7.54 -14.13 -17.35
C GLY A 38 7.53 -12.61 -17.22
N GLN A 39 6.41 -11.95 -17.54
CA GLN A 39 6.30 -10.51 -17.45
C GLN A 39 6.02 -10.07 -16.02
N PHE A 40 6.54 -8.90 -15.71
CA PHE A 40 6.24 -8.22 -14.46
C PHE A 40 4.79 -7.75 -14.44
N ILE A 41 4.07 -8.00 -13.34
CA ILE A 41 2.66 -7.63 -13.19
C ILE A 41 2.54 -6.44 -12.23
N GLY A 42 1.94 -5.35 -12.71
CA GLY A 42 1.58 -4.19 -11.89
C GLY A 42 2.78 -3.31 -11.51
N GLN A 43 2.80 -2.84 -10.25
CA GLN A 43 3.88 -2.00 -9.70
C GLN A 43 4.68 -2.73 -8.63
N SER A 44 5.97 -2.40 -8.52
CA SER A 44 6.83 -3.02 -7.51
C SER A 44 6.50 -2.41 -6.17
N PHE A 45 6.18 -3.24 -5.18
CA PHE A 45 5.90 -2.77 -3.84
C PHE A 45 7.22 -2.40 -3.19
N ARG A 46 7.47 -1.14 -2.84
CA ARG A 46 8.54 -0.82 -1.88
C ARG A 46 8.06 -1.25 -0.51
N ALA A 47 8.13 -2.56 -0.27
CA ALA A 47 7.37 -3.21 0.78
C ALA A 47 7.89 -2.87 2.17
N HIS A 48 9.19 -2.67 2.29
CA HIS A 48 9.88 -2.64 3.57
C HIS A 48 10.98 -1.57 3.60
N GLU A 49 11.44 -1.21 4.79
CA GLU A 49 12.65 -0.39 4.96
C GLU A 49 13.91 -1.27 5.05
N GLY A 50 13.71 -2.56 5.33
CA GLY A 50 14.72 -3.60 5.33
C GLY A 50 14.56 -4.61 4.19
N TRP A 51 15.43 -5.61 4.18
CA TRP A 51 15.42 -6.68 3.19
C TRP A 51 14.18 -7.54 3.35
N VAL A 52 13.54 -7.90 2.24
CA VAL A 52 12.42 -8.84 2.25
C VAL A 52 12.98 -10.25 2.33
N LEU A 53 12.82 -10.90 3.48
CA LEU A 53 13.44 -12.19 3.79
C LEU A 53 12.48 -13.37 3.59
N ALA A 54 11.17 -13.13 3.66
CA ALA A 54 10.14 -14.14 3.50
C ALA A 54 8.95 -13.59 2.72
N ILE A 55 8.33 -14.42 1.89
CA ILE A 55 7.11 -14.13 1.14
C ILE A 55 6.28 -15.41 1.04
N GLU A 56 4.96 -15.27 1.17
CA GLU A 56 4.00 -16.35 0.95
C GLU A 56 2.67 -15.80 0.40
N PHE A 57 1.97 -16.59 -0.42
CA PHE A 57 0.58 -16.30 -0.79
C PHE A 57 -0.39 -16.91 0.22
N SER A 58 -1.53 -16.24 0.43
CA SER A 58 -2.67 -16.88 1.10
C SER A 58 -3.15 -18.10 0.30
N PRO A 59 -3.78 -19.10 0.95
CA PRO A 59 -4.26 -20.31 0.27
C PRO A 59 -5.27 -20.06 -0.87
N ASP A 60 -6.02 -18.95 -0.79
CA ASP A 60 -6.97 -18.52 -1.82
C ASP A 60 -6.34 -17.61 -2.90
N GLY A 61 -5.04 -17.30 -2.78
CA GLY A 61 -4.29 -16.45 -3.70
C GLY A 61 -4.68 -14.96 -3.67
N SER A 62 -5.56 -14.54 -2.76
CA SER A 62 -6.05 -13.16 -2.68
C SER A 62 -5.07 -12.21 -1.98
N GLN A 63 -4.14 -12.72 -1.18
CA GLN A 63 -3.23 -11.93 -0.37
C GLN A 63 -1.79 -12.47 -0.44
N ILE A 64 -0.85 -11.60 -0.10
CA ILE A 64 0.56 -11.94 0.08
C ILE A 64 0.98 -11.47 1.46
N VAL A 65 1.70 -12.30 2.20
CA VAL A 65 2.40 -11.91 3.43
C VAL A 65 3.90 -11.79 3.15
N SER A 66 4.54 -10.80 3.76
CA SER A 66 5.98 -10.61 3.70
C SER A 66 6.57 -10.35 5.07
N GLY A 67 7.77 -10.88 5.30
CA GLY A 67 8.57 -10.65 6.50
C GLY A 67 9.90 -10.01 6.15
N SER A 68 10.34 -9.06 6.97
CA SER A 68 11.50 -8.22 6.69
C SER A 68 12.47 -8.09 7.85
N SER A 69 13.73 -7.79 7.52
CA SER A 69 14.76 -7.45 8.50
C SER A 69 14.51 -6.14 9.24
N ASP A 70 13.53 -5.33 8.80
CA ASP A 70 13.07 -4.14 9.55
C ASP A 70 12.17 -4.51 10.75
N GLY A 71 11.94 -5.79 11.00
CA GLY A 71 11.14 -6.26 12.12
C GLY A 71 9.64 -6.10 11.90
N THR A 72 9.17 -5.96 10.65
CA THR A 72 7.74 -5.93 10.33
C THR A 72 7.30 -7.15 9.52
N ILE A 73 6.05 -7.53 9.74
CA ILE A 73 5.29 -8.40 8.84
C ILE A 73 4.21 -7.54 8.17
N MET A 74 4.07 -7.67 6.86
CA MET A 74 3.12 -6.91 6.07
C MET A 74 2.21 -7.83 5.24
N LEU A 75 0.93 -7.47 5.16
CA LEU A 75 -0.09 -8.17 4.38
C LEU A 75 -0.57 -7.29 3.23
N TRP A 76 -0.49 -7.82 2.02
CA TRP A 76 -0.76 -7.12 0.77
C TRP A 76 -1.94 -7.75 0.05
N ASP A 77 -2.73 -6.93 -0.64
CA ASP A 77 -3.68 -7.41 -1.64
C ASP A 77 -2.90 -7.92 -2.87
N ALA A 78 -3.16 -9.17 -3.24
CA ALA A 78 -2.55 -9.80 -4.40
C ALA A 78 -3.34 -9.54 -5.68
N LYS A 79 -4.59 -9.06 -5.62
CA LYS A 79 -5.40 -8.76 -6.79
C LYS A 79 -4.72 -7.65 -7.59
N THR A 80 -4.49 -7.96 -8.85
CA THR A 80 -4.10 -6.97 -9.84
C THR A 80 -5.41 -6.39 -10.36
N ASP A 81 -5.58 -5.07 -10.26
CA ASP A 81 -6.67 -4.42 -10.99
C ASP A 81 -6.50 -4.78 -12.46
N ASP A 82 -7.44 -5.53 -13.02
CA ASP A 82 -7.53 -5.87 -14.43
C ASP A 82 -7.95 -4.64 -15.26
N CYS A 83 -7.31 -3.49 -15.01
CA CYS A 83 -7.38 -2.35 -15.89
C CYS A 83 -6.34 -2.56 -16.98
N GLU A 84 -6.76 -3.26 -18.04
CA GLU A 84 -6.24 -2.99 -19.37
C GLU A 84 -6.41 -1.49 -19.62
N THR A 85 -5.33 -0.73 -19.45
CA THR A 85 -5.27 0.64 -19.94
C THR A 85 -5.19 0.57 -21.46
N GLU A 86 -6.36 0.57 -22.11
CA GLU A 86 -6.49 1.21 -23.41
C GLU A 86 -6.08 2.68 -23.20
N GLU A 87 -4.85 3.02 -23.60
CA GLU A 87 -4.40 4.40 -23.71
C GLU A 87 -5.23 5.10 -24.79
N VAL A 88 -6.40 5.61 -24.41
CA VAL A 88 -7.06 6.67 -25.19
C VAL A 88 -6.37 7.96 -24.81
N HIS A 89 -5.54 8.45 -25.73
CA HIS A 89 -4.90 9.75 -25.70
C HIS A 89 -5.86 10.85 -25.22
N GLY A 90 -5.67 11.26 -23.97
CA GLY A 90 -6.25 12.45 -23.37
C GLY A 90 -5.20 13.05 -22.43
N GLU A 91 -4.63 14.17 -22.84
CA GLU A 91 -3.61 14.96 -22.14
C GLU A 91 -3.91 15.07 -20.62
N PRO A 92 -2.97 14.75 -19.72
CA PRO A 92 -3.19 14.96 -18.30
C PRO A 92 -3.14 16.47 -18.04
N THR A 93 -4.30 17.06 -17.75
CA THR A 93 -4.38 18.43 -17.24
C THR A 93 -3.52 18.55 -15.99
N ARG A 94 -2.45 19.33 -16.14
CA ARG A 94 -1.44 19.73 -15.16
C ARG A 94 -2.04 19.89 -13.74
N PRO A 95 -1.45 19.30 -12.68
CA PRO A 95 -1.89 19.59 -11.31
C PRO A 95 -1.70 21.08 -11.01
N ALA A 96 -2.65 21.66 -10.28
CA ALA A 96 -2.63 23.07 -9.92
C ALA A 96 -1.38 23.41 -9.08
N PRO A 97 -0.80 24.62 -9.20
CA PRO A 97 0.40 24.99 -8.45
C PRO A 97 0.04 25.16 -6.97
N GLY A 98 0.47 24.20 -6.15
CA GLY A 98 0.27 24.22 -4.70
C GLY A 98 0.73 22.96 -3.96
N GLU A 99 1.46 22.06 -4.61
CA GLU A 99 1.99 20.86 -3.95
C GLU A 99 3.10 21.22 -2.97
N HIS A 100 2.92 20.82 -1.71
CA HIS A 100 3.95 20.93 -0.70
C HIS A 100 5.09 19.94 -1.00
N PRO A 101 6.34 20.39 -1.11
CA PRO A 101 7.48 19.49 -1.27
C PRO A 101 7.58 18.60 -0.02
N GLY A 102 7.36 17.29 -0.19
CA GLY A 102 7.34 16.30 0.90
C GLY A 102 6.05 15.47 1.00
N SER A 103 5.01 15.78 0.21
CA SER A 103 3.74 15.05 0.29
C SER A 103 3.77 13.71 -0.47
N ALA A 104 3.44 12.60 0.19
CA ALA A 104 3.23 11.32 -0.47
C ALA A 104 1.74 11.10 -0.76
N ALA A 105 1.38 10.94 -2.04
CA ALA A 105 0.01 10.58 -2.42
C ALA A 105 -0.39 9.25 -1.74
N LEU A 106 -1.55 9.24 -1.10
CA LEU A 106 -2.07 8.06 -0.43
C LEU A 106 -2.98 7.30 -1.38
N GLY A 107 -2.83 5.98 -1.43
CA GLY A 107 -3.72 5.09 -2.19
C GLY A 107 -5.06 4.81 -1.52
N ILE A 108 -5.45 5.62 -0.54
CA ILE A 108 -6.69 5.47 0.21
C ILE A 108 -7.77 6.35 -0.41
N ILE A 109 -8.96 5.81 -0.60
CA ILE A 109 -10.14 6.58 -0.99
C ILE A 109 -10.88 6.94 0.31
N VAL A 110 -10.98 8.23 0.59
CA VAL A 110 -11.78 8.74 1.71
C VAL A 110 -13.11 9.26 1.16
N PRO A 111 -14.26 8.67 1.52
CA PRO A 111 -15.56 9.12 1.01
C PRO A 111 -15.80 10.62 1.25
N GLY A 112 -16.17 11.35 0.20
CA GLY A 112 -16.40 12.80 0.26
C GLY A 112 -15.15 13.68 0.16
N PHE A 113 -13.95 13.09 0.05
CA PHE A 113 -12.70 13.80 -0.18
C PHE A 113 -12.03 13.31 -1.46
N GLY A 114 -11.30 14.21 -2.13
CA GLY A 114 -10.55 13.89 -3.35
C GLY A 114 -9.23 13.19 -3.03
N TYR A 115 -8.21 13.44 -3.86
CA TYR A 115 -6.86 12.92 -3.63
C TYR A 115 -6.35 13.28 -2.22
N CYS A 116 -6.05 12.25 -1.45
CA CYS A 116 -5.46 12.36 -0.13
C CYS A 116 -3.94 12.20 -0.22
N SER A 117 -3.22 12.92 0.63
CA SER A 117 -1.76 12.80 0.71
C SER A 117 -1.29 12.90 2.16
N LEU A 118 -0.22 12.19 2.51
CA LEU A 118 0.38 12.21 3.84
C LEU A 118 1.58 13.16 3.82
N LEU A 119 1.48 14.20 4.64
CA LEU A 119 2.57 15.14 4.89
C LEU A 119 3.62 14.51 5.83
N ASP A 120 4.84 15.02 5.76
CA ASP A 120 5.95 14.56 6.62
C ASP A 120 5.71 14.80 8.11
N ASP A 121 4.88 15.78 8.47
CA ASP A 121 4.45 16.05 9.85
C ASP A 121 3.42 15.02 10.38
N GLY A 122 2.95 14.11 9.51
CA GLY A 122 2.02 13.03 9.82
C GLY A 122 0.55 13.34 9.53
N TRP A 123 0.21 14.53 9.04
CA TRP A 123 -1.17 14.82 8.67
C TRP A 123 -1.53 14.24 7.30
N VAL A 124 -2.63 13.49 7.26
CA VAL A 124 -3.34 13.21 6.01
C VAL A 124 -4.12 14.46 5.62
N VAL A 125 -3.91 14.93 4.40
CA VAL A 125 -4.57 16.12 3.84
C VAL A 125 -5.32 15.82 2.56
N SER A 126 -6.47 16.46 2.38
CA SER A 126 -7.20 16.52 1.11
C SER A 126 -7.58 17.96 0.83
N SER A 127 -7.32 18.45 -0.39
CA SER A 127 -7.68 19.80 -0.84
C SER A 127 -7.25 20.91 0.14
N GLY A 128 -6.06 20.76 0.74
CA GLY A 128 -5.49 21.73 1.70
C GLY A 128 -6.05 21.64 3.13
N LYS A 129 -6.97 20.71 3.42
CA LYS A 129 -7.51 20.51 4.78
C LYS A 129 -6.87 19.29 5.44
N ARG A 130 -6.51 19.43 6.73
CA ARG A 130 -6.05 18.34 7.59
C ARG A 130 -7.23 17.45 7.99
N LEU A 131 -7.09 16.15 7.78
CA LEU A 131 -8.12 15.15 8.08
C LEU A 131 -7.80 14.41 9.37
N ILE A 132 -6.70 13.66 9.39
CA ILE A 132 -6.26 12.86 10.53
C ILE A 132 -4.75 12.91 10.68
N TRP A 133 -4.27 12.91 11.92
CA TRP A 133 -2.86 12.80 12.22
C TRP A 133 -2.48 11.33 12.44
N VAL A 134 -1.41 10.90 11.79
CA VAL A 134 -0.91 9.53 11.82
C VAL A 134 0.38 9.51 12.64
N PRO A 135 0.44 8.74 13.74
CA PRO A 135 1.65 8.56 14.51
C PRO A 135 2.81 8.07 13.64
N PRO A 136 4.07 8.51 13.87
CA PRO A 136 5.24 8.10 13.08
C PRO A 136 5.27 6.60 12.78
N ASP A 137 5.09 5.77 13.81
CA ASP A 137 5.11 4.30 13.72
C ASP A 137 4.03 3.71 12.80
N ASN A 138 2.97 4.47 12.52
CA ASN A 138 1.81 4.05 11.74
C ASN A 138 1.87 4.56 10.28
N ARG A 139 2.84 5.43 9.93
CA ARG A 139 2.90 6.09 8.62
C ARG A 139 3.34 5.15 7.50
N HIS A 140 4.19 4.17 7.81
CA HIS A 140 4.75 3.23 6.83
C HIS A 140 3.65 2.45 6.11
N GLY A 141 2.57 2.10 6.83
CA GLY A 141 1.49 1.31 6.26
C GLY A 141 0.55 2.07 5.32
N LEU A 142 0.63 3.40 5.30
CA LEU A 142 -0.31 4.25 4.55
C LEU A 142 0.21 4.65 3.18
N ARG A 143 1.51 4.54 2.96
CA ARG A 143 2.15 4.92 1.69
C ARG A 143 1.92 3.91 0.57
N HIS A 144 1.21 2.80 0.85
CA HIS A 144 0.96 1.75 -0.12
C HIS A 144 -0.54 1.45 -0.27
N PRO A 145 -1.14 1.72 -1.46
CA PRO A 145 -2.57 1.49 -1.73
C PRO A 145 -3.06 0.06 -1.44
N ARG A 146 -2.15 -0.92 -1.53
CA ARG A 146 -2.45 -2.36 -1.45
C ARG A 146 -2.12 -2.98 -0.10
N LEU A 147 -1.59 -2.22 0.84
CA LEU A 147 -1.24 -2.76 2.15
C LEU A 147 -2.48 -2.80 3.06
N HIS A 148 -2.87 -4.01 3.46
CA HIS A 148 -4.02 -4.24 4.33
C HIS A 148 -3.65 -4.20 5.82
N LEU A 149 -2.43 -4.61 6.17
CA LEU A 149 -2.03 -4.73 7.57
C LEU A 149 -0.51 -4.63 7.72
N THR A 150 -0.07 -3.89 8.73
CA THR A 150 1.32 -3.93 9.23
C THR A 150 1.32 -4.44 10.67
N LEU A 151 2.16 -5.45 10.92
CA LEU A 151 2.40 -6.04 12.23
C LEU A 151 3.88 -5.83 12.61
N PRO A 152 4.20 -4.78 13.38
CA PRO A 152 5.54 -4.57 13.90
C PRO A 152 5.85 -5.58 15.03
N THR A 153 6.96 -6.29 14.93
CA THR A 153 7.41 -7.26 15.95
C THR A 153 7.87 -6.60 17.25
N SER A 154 8.28 -5.32 17.19
CA SER A 154 8.64 -4.50 18.35
C SER A 154 7.42 -3.99 19.15
N SER A 155 6.20 -4.23 18.67
CA SER A 155 4.96 -3.83 19.34
C SER A 155 3.87 -4.91 19.14
N PRO A 156 3.95 -6.04 19.86
CA PRO A 156 3.17 -7.26 19.61
C PRO A 156 1.64 -7.13 19.77
N LEU A 157 1.13 -5.96 20.18
CA LEU A 157 -0.31 -5.67 20.31
C LEU A 157 -0.78 -4.51 19.41
N ARG A 158 0.07 -4.01 18.51
CA ARG A 158 -0.22 -2.83 17.69
C ARG A 158 -0.32 -3.20 16.21
N ALA A 159 -1.42 -3.85 15.86
CA ALA A 159 -1.81 -4.00 14.47
C ALA A 159 -2.39 -2.65 13.98
N THR A 160 -1.79 -2.07 12.95
CA THR A 160 -2.30 -0.82 12.36
C THR A 160 -3.04 -1.14 11.09
N ARG A 161 -4.36 -0.97 11.11
CA ARG A 161 -5.23 -0.99 9.94
C ARG A 161 -5.88 0.38 9.84
N LEU A 162 -5.76 1.03 8.68
CA LEU A 162 -6.50 2.25 8.42
C LEU A 162 -7.77 1.89 7.65
N ASP A 163 -8.90 1.97 8.34
CA ASP A 163 -10.21 1.66 7.78
C ASP A 163 -11.05 2.95 7.69
N PHE A 164 -11.31 3.40 6.47
CA PHE A 164 -12.16 4.55 6.19
C PHE A 164 -13.59 4.18 5.82
N THR A 165 -13.98 2.90 5.91
CA THR A 165 -15.32 2.43 5.52
C THR A 165 -16.43 3.16 6.29
N ASN A 166 -16.15 3.53 7.54
CA ASN A 166 -17.07 4.28 8.41
C ASN A 166 -16.62 5.74 8.63
N PHE A 167 -15.76 6.28 7.78
CA PHE A 167 -15.30 7.64 7.92
C PHE A 167 -16.44 8.62 7.63
N GLN A 168 -16.93 9.27 8.69
CA GLN A 168 -17.95 10.30 8.59
C GLN A 168 -17.30 11.68 8.61
N CYS A 169 -17.73 12.55 7.70
CA CYS A 169 -17.31 13.95 7.67
C CYS A 169 -18.50 14.89 7.76
N GLY A 170 -18.36 15.95 8.56
CA GLY A 170 -19.39 16.96 8.72
C GLY A 170 -18.80 18.24 9.32
N THR A 171 -19.58 19.32 9.29
CA THR A 171 -19.18 20.61 9.89
C THR A 171 -19.30 20.63 11.42
N SER A 172 -19.78 19.54 12.02
CA SER A 172 -20.06 19.43 13.44
C SER A 172 -19.69 18.04 13.95
N TRP A 173 -18.68 17.97 14.81
CA TRP A 173 -18.15 16.71 15.38
C TRP A 173 -19.20 15.94 16.19
N THR A 174 -20.17 16.63 16.81
CA THR A 174 -21.24 16.03 17.60
C THR A 174 -22.32 15.35 16.77
N LYS A 175 -22.44 15.65 15.48
CA LYS A 175 -23.40 14.99 14.57
C LYS A 175 -22.84 13.72 13.91
N VAL A 176 -21.52 13.56 13.94
CA VAL A 176 -20.77 12.45 13.32
C VAL A 176 -20.69 11.24 14.26
N ARG A 177 -20.76 11.48 15.57
CA ARG A 177 -20.84 10.42 16.58
C ARG A 177 -22.31 10.16 16.95
N SER A 178 -23.04 9.46 16.10
CA SER A 178 -24.29 8.83 16.54
C SER A 178 -23.92 7.58 17.34
N ASP A 179 -23.93 7.70 18.67
CA ASP A 179 -23.76 6.58 19.59
C ASP A 179 -24.93 5.59 19.41
N THR A 180 -24.81 4.67 18.47
CA THR A 180 -25.63 3.46 18.41
C THR A 180 -24.67 2.28 18.31
N TRP A 181 -24.48 1.63 19.46
CA TRP A 181 -23.67 0.44 19.68
C TRP A 181 -24.29 -0.80 19.04
#